data_AF-A0A832SFS8-F1
#
_entry.id   AF-A0A832SFS8-F1
#
_cell.length_a   1.000
_cell.length_b   1.000
_cell.length_c   1.000
_cell.angle_alpha   90.00
_cell.angle_beta   90.00
_cell.angle_gamma   90.00
#
_symmetry.space_group_name_H-M   'P 1'
#
loop_
_entity.id
_entity.type
_entity.pdbx_description
1 polymer ?
#
loop_
_entity_poly.entity_id
_entity_poly.type
_entity_poly.pdbx_seq_one_letter_code
_entity_poly.pdbx_strand_id
1 'polypeptide(L)'
;MILGGVSSMKYEDADILAFISGKSKPTQDPEKDASSDKNAGSEEIPGNKNEQLEQKSLEHKDLEHKDLEHKDLEHKDLEKDLLTESPVSDSLPGFEEFPVSSAESPSEVDPHNFLNGGSSTGPTTGSTTAASTLPGEDELPFEAFDDYDFEPSRSVPSLDEAFGIVTTGIEPLEITHSGATITGYIASARRSEIRLGTYVVVPYEGGEKLFARVGKLQYRQEFAVDDATEIHSRRMLNARASPVNEADYKFLACLDPLCILYRKKADSSLTRRMADRIPRPNTPILPVTDRLEVQTGLNIPEEGVFLGHLSVGGELVKTHSEPETVAYYLRNDYLMGDPLIFRHMLVCGSTGTGKTFLSKNILRQFMTEDNRYRLRNSQDKARKNPCLVIMDPQDEYSQIFEDNETLTEEDKFRFESENVTYGRVQSTKAFVAKVEGQKYPGDKSRAEQVEFTIPFSLVEHNSWLIAAAGMSELQYIGLEVLLGDFFKSSVPHTYQNFINHIENEGTRSHYVDSGKLHESSYDGIVRRVSSRFFSKVFDRDATPITEI
;
A
#
# COMPACT_ATOMS: atom_id res chain seq x y z
N MET A 1 27.80 20.01 -0.36
CA MET A 1 27.05 18.74 -0.45
C MET A 1 26.04 18.67 0.68
N ILE A 2 24.75 18.75 0.36
CA ILE A 2 23.64 18.33 1.23
C ILE A 2 22.68 17.59 0.28
N LEU A 3 22.49 16.28 0.45
CA LEU A 3 21.50 15.53 -0.30
C LEU A 3 20.18 15.52 0.48
N GLY A 4 19.24 16.36 0.05
CA GLY A 4 17.89 16.44 0.59
C GLY A 4 16.87 16.44 -0.54
N GLY A 5 16.47 15.25 -0.99
CA GLY A 5 15.50 15.04 -2.07
C GLY A 5 14.30 14.23 -1.58
N VAL A 6 13.54 14.76 -0.62
CA VAL A 6 12.30 14.13 -0.15
C VAL A 6 11.22 14.36 -1.21
N SER A 7 10.92 13.33 -2.00
CA SER A 7 9.75 13.35 -2.88
C SER A 7 8.49 13.17 -2.05
N SER A 8 7.74 14.25 -1.85
CA SER A 8 6.44 14.21 -1.18
C SER A 8 5.37 13.68 -2.14
N MET A 9 5.11 12.37 -2.08
CA MET A 9 3.90 11.81 -2.67
C MET A 9 2.66 12.47 -2.03
N LYS A 10 1.88 13.18 -2.86
CA LYS A 10 0.57 13.70 -2.47
C LYS A 10 -0.46 12.56 -2.48
N TYR A 11 -1.44 12.67 -1.60
CA TYR A 11 -2.30 11.56 -1.15
C TYR A 11 -3.48 11.22 -2.09
N GLU A 12 -3.32 11.41 -3.41
CA GLU A 12 -4.43 11.33 -4.38
C GLU A 12 -4.35 10.15 -5.37
N ASP A 13 -3.22 9.45 -5.47
CA ASP A 13 -3.00 8.32 -6.41
C ASP A 13 -3.27 6.93 -5.76
N ALA A 14 -4.42 6.75 -5.10
CA ALA A 14 -4.74 5.54 -4.34
C ALA A 14 -5.72 4.58 -5.06
N ASP A 15 -5.28 3.90 -6.12
CA ASP A 15 -5.96 2.73 -6.71
C ASP A 15 -4.97 1.83 -7.50
N ILE A 16 -4.09 1.11 -6.78
CA ILE A 16 -2.97 0.34 -7.36
C ILE A 16 -3.20 -1.18 -7.40
N LEU A 17 -4.12 -1.72 -6.59
CA LEU A 17 -4.33 -3.17 -6.45
C LEU A 17 -5.82 -3.56 -6.55
N ALA A 18 -6.16 -4.37 -7.55
CA ALA A 18 -7.47 -4.99 -7.69
C ALA A 18 -7.41 -6.48 -7.32
N PHE A 19 -8.20 -6.89 -6.32
CA PHE A 19 -8.42 -8.29 -5.96
C PHE A 19 -9.88 -8.67 -6.19
N ILE A 20 -10.14 -9.49 -7.22
CA ILE A 20 -11.49 -9.92 -7.56
C ILE A 20 -11.94 -11.05 -6.64
N SER A 21 -12.87 -10.76 -5.73
CA SER A 21 -13.65 -11.80 -5.05
C SER A 21 -14.79 -12.23 -5.97
N GLY A 22 -14.69 -13.44 -6.53
CA GLY A 22 -15.69 -14.02 -7.43
C GLY A 22 -17.01 -14.35 -6.73
N LYS A 23 -17.88 -13.36 -6.54
CA LYS A 23 -19.30 -13.56 -6.21
C LYS A 23 -20.18 -12.81 -7.21
N SER A 24 -20.62 -13.53 -8.24
CA SER A 24 -21.66 -13.05 -9.15
C SER A 24 -22.97 -12.85 -8.39
N LYS A 25 -23.54 -11.65 -8.49
CA LYS A 25 -24.97 -11.43 -8.21
C LYS A 25 -25.77 -11.85 -9.44
N PRO A 26 -26.93 -12.52 -9.30
CA PRO A 26 -27.80 -12.79 -10.43
C PRO A 26 -28.43 -11.48 -10.93
N THR A 27 -28.21 -11.17 -12.20
CA THR A 27 -28.85 -10.04 -12.90
C THR A 27 -30.31 -10.41 -13.23
N GLN A 28 -31.23 -9.46 -13.05
CA GLN A 28 -32.59 -9.60 -13.56
C GLN A 28 -32.62 -9.18 -15.04
N ASP A 29 -33.18 -10.03 -15.91
CA ASP A 29 -33.39 -9.68 -17.32
C ASP A 29 -34.55 -8.68 -17.48
N PRO A 30 -34.44 -7.70 -18.40
CA PRO A 30 -35.48 -6.69 -18.61
C PRO A 30 -36.63 -7.18 -19.51
N GLU A 31 -37.85 -6.76 -19.18
CA GLU A 31 -39.04 -6.96 -19.99
C GLU A 31 -38.92 -6.35 -21.40
N LYS A 32 -39.48 -7.04 -22.40
CA LYS A 32 -39.73 -6.49 -23.73
C LYS A 32 -41.16 -6.81 -24.18
N ASP A 33 -41.99 -5.77 -24.23
CA ASP A 33 -43.23 -5.79 -24.99
C ASP A 33 -42.93 -5.80 -26.51
N ALA A 34 -43.61 -6.69 -27.25
CA ALA A 34 -44.66 -6.29 -28.21
C ALA A 34 -44.84 -7.26 -29.42
N SER A 35 -46.10 -7.73 -29.54
CA SER A 35 -46.86 -7.96 -30.79
C SER A 35 -46.57 -9.14 -31.75
N SER A 36 -47.59 -10.01 -31.85
CA SER A 36 -48.12 -10.69 -33.07
C SER A 36 -47.21 -11.68 -33.85
N ASP A 37 -47.70 -12.76 -34.48
CA ASP A 37 -49.07 -13.06 -34.92
C ASP A 37 -49.32 -14.57 -35.13
N LYS A 38 -50.54 -15.04 -34.84
CA LYS A 38 -51.30 -16.18 -35.43
C LYS A 38 -50.84 -17.67 -35.36
N ASN A 39 -51.92 -18.47 -35.23
CA ASN A 39 -52.14 -19.88 -35.59
C ASN A 39 -51.63 -20.98 -34.64
N ALA A 40 -52.34 -22.10 -34.40
CA ALA A 40 -53.75 -22.50 -34.45
C ALA A 40 -53.82 -24.03 -34.25
N GLY A 41 -54.83 -24.53 -33.54
CA GLY A 41 -55.13 -25.97 -33.33
C GLY A 41 -54.52 -26.54 -32.05
N SER A 42 -55.27 -27.01 -31.05
CA SER A 42 -56.24 -28.15 -31.02
C SER A 42 -55.54 -29.50 -31.24
N GLU A 43 -55.78 -30.56 -30.46
CA GLU A 43 -56.61 -30.82 -29.28
C GLU A 43 -56.12 -32.16 -28.71
N GLU A 44 -56.25 -32.42 -27.39
CA GLU A 44 -56.83 -33.66 -26.83
C GLU A 44 -56.61 -33.79 -25.30
N ILE A 45 -57.75 -33.89 -24.62
CA ILE A 45 -58.06 -34.20 -23.21
C ILE A 45 -58.75 -35.60 -23.29
N PRO A 46 -58.72 -36.56 -22.31
CA PRO A 46 -59.02 -36.38 -20.87
C PRO A 46 -58.27 -37.29 -19.85
N GLY A 47 -58.49 -37.03 -18.55
CA GLY A 47 -58.33 -38.08 -17.52
C GLY A 47 -58.36 -37.68 -16.03
N ASN A 48 -59.55 -37.36 -15.47
CA ASN A 48 -59.99 -37.45 -14.04
C ASN A 48 -58.97 -37.24 -12.87
N LYS A 49 -59.22 -36.28 -11.95
CA LYS A 49 -59.86 -36.45 -10.60
C LYS A 49 -59.17 -37.46 -9.66
N ASN A 50 -58.90 -37.20 -8.37
CA ASN A 50 -59.04 -36.09 -7.40
C ASN A 50 -57.80 -36.20 -6.44
N GLU A 51 -57.42 -35.27 -5.55
CA GLU A 51 -58.11 -34.88 -4.30
C GLU A 51 -57.45 -33.69 -3.58
N GLN A 52 -58.29 -32.93 -2.85
CA GLN A 52 -58.01 -32.17 -1.62
C GLN A 52 -57.05 -30.96 -1.67
N LEU A 53 -57.63 -29.81 -2.02
CA LEU A 53 -57.33 -28.50 -1.42
C LEU A 53 -58.14 -28.35 -0.11
N GLU A 54 -57.65 -27.57 0.86
CA GLU A 54 -58.27 -26.28 1.27
C GLU A 54 -57.55 -25.60 2.48
N GLN A 55 -57.18 -24.32 2.29
CA GLN A 55 -57.44 -23.16 3.19
C GLN A 55 -56.79 -23.16 4.61
N LYS A 56 -56.59 -22.06 5.36
CA LYS A 56 -56.89 -20.59 5.34
C LYS A 56 -55.91 -19.92 6.35
N SER A 57 -55.67 -18.62 6.51
CA SER A 57 -56.22 -17.35 5.97
C SER A 57 -55.09 -16.29 5.90
N LEU A 58 -55.36 -15.11 5.33
CA LEU A 58 -54.70 -13.83 5.67
C LEU A 58 -55.68 -12.98 6.52
N GLU A 59 -55.19 -12.27 7.54
CA GLU A 59 -55.92 -11.16 8.18
C GLU A 59 -55.00 -9.94 8.37
N HIS A 60 -55.56 -8.75 8.14
CA HIS A 60 -54.93 -7.45 8.32
C HIS A 60 -55.04 -6.94 9.77
N LYS A 61 -54.02 -6.18 10.21
CA LYS A 61 -53.99 -5.08 11.20
C LYS A 61 -52.53 -4.70 11.46
N ASP A 62 -52.14 -3.51 11.87
CA ASP A 62 -52.65 -2.14 11.71
C ASP A 62 -51.60 -1.23 12.40
N LEU A 63 -51.43 0.03 11.94
CA LEU A 63 -50.66 1.10 12.62
C LEU A 63 -49.13 0.87 12.73
N GLU A 64 -48.25 1.88 12.82
CA GLU A 64 -48.41 3.32 13.00
C GLU A 64 -47.20 4.07 12.37
N HIS A 65 -47.41 5.21 11.70
CA HIS A 65 -46.32 6.09 11.25
C HIS A 65 -45.82 6.96 12.41
N LYS A 66 -44.51 7.16 12.52
CA LYS A 66 -43.90 8.24 13.33
C LYS A 66 -42.88 9.00 12.51
N ASP A 67 -43.17 10.27 12.29
CA ASP A 67 -42.26 11.23 11.69
C ASP A 67 -41.09 11.54 12.65
N LEU A 68 -39.91 11.80 12.08
CA LEU A 68 -38.76 12.35 12.81
C LEU A 68 -38.24 13.57 12.05
N GLU A 69 -38.28 14.71 12.74
CA GLU A 69 -37.92 16.02 12.20
C GLU A 69 -36.41 16.15 11.98
N HIS A 70 -36.01 16.67 10.83
CA HIS A 70 -34.67 17.21 10.65
C HIS A 70 -34.55 18.55 11.41
N LYS A 71 -33.42 18.75 12.10
CA LYS A 71 -33.04 20.06 12.66
C LYS A 71 -31.82 20.61 11.95
N ASP A 72 -32.00 21.77 11.34
CA ASP A 72 -30.93 22.57 10.77
C ASP A 72 -29.99 23.12 11.86
N LEU A 73 -28.72 23.29 11.50
CA LEU A 73 -27.72 23.99 12.31
C LEU A 73 -27.29 25.27 11.59
N GLU A 74 -27.71 26.42 12.12
CA GLU A 74 -27.29 27.73 11.63
C GLU A 74 -25.82 28.04 12.00
N HIS A 75 -25.07 28.59 11.05
CA HIS A 75 -23.85 29.34 11.34
C HIS A 75 -24.20 30.66 12.05
N LYS A 76 -23.43 31.05 13.07
CA LYS A 76 -23.40 32.43 13.58
C LYS A 76 -21.97 32.88 13.89
N ASP A 77 -21.64 34.06 13.40
CA ASP A 77 -20.36 34.73 13.55
C ASP A 77 -20.13 35.28 14.96
N LEU A 78 -18.89 35.25 15.43
CA LEU A 78 -18.39 36.10 16.52
C LEU A 78 -16.92 36.46 16.28
N GLU A 79 -16.69 37.64 15.68
CA GLU A 79 -15.43 38.38 15.77
C GLU A 79 -15.54 39.54 16.77
N LYS A 80 -14.40 39.95 17.33
CA LYS A 80 -14.15 41.03 18.33
C LYS A 80 -14.53 40.60 19.76
N ASP A 81 -13.60 40.63 20.72
CA ASP A 81 -12.79 41.80 21.06
C ASP A 81 -11.28 41.55 21.30
N LEU A 82 -10.55 42.66 21.45
CA LEU A 82 -9.10 42.80 21.35
C LEU A 82 -8.35 42.82 22.70
N LEU A 83 -7.09 42.35 22.63
CA LEU A 83 -5.92 42.79 23.41
C LEU A 83 -5.89 42.61 24.94
N THR A 84 -4.97 41.77 25.41
CA THR A 84 -3.96 42.22 26.40
C THR A 84 -2.66 41.41 26.23
N GLU A 85 -1.52 42.03 26.53
CA GLU A 85 -0.18 41.55 26.13
C GLU A 85 0.44 40.48 27.06
N SER A 86 1.53 39.89 26.56
CA SER A 86 2.34 38.77 27.06
C SER A 86 3.29 39.16 28.24
N PRO A 87 4.28 38.35 28.67
CA PRO A 87 4.64 36.95 28.34
C PRO A 87 4.95 36.05 29.57
N VAL A 88 5.35 34.77 29.36
CA VAL A 88 6.63 34.16 29.85
C VAL A 88 6.64 32.61 29.76
N SER A 89 7.74 32.09 29.19
CA SER A 89 8.34 30.73 29.24
C SER A 89 7.51 29.47 28.89
N ASP A 90 7.74 28.95 27.68
CA ASP A 90 7.75 27.51 27.41
C ASP A 90 8.95 26.82 28.07
N SER A 91 8.79 25.54 28.44
CA SER A 91 9.92 24.62 28.67
C SER A 91 9.52 23.17 28.39
N LEU A 92 9.96 22.64 27.24
CA LEU A 92 10.01 21.20 26.93
C LEU A 92 11.48 20.78 26.76
N PRO A 93 11.83 19.51 27.05
CA PRO A 93 13.22 19.13 27.33
C PRO A 93 14.07 18.80 26.09
N GLY A 94 15.38 19.04 26.27
CA GLY A 94 16.49 18.91 25.33
C GLY A 94 16.56 17.68 24.41
N PHE A 95 17.05 17.96 23.19
CA PHE A 95 17.83 17.03 22.38
C PHE A 95 19.32 17.40 22.52
N GLU A 96 20.19 16.40 22.68
CA GLU A 96 21.64 16.60 22.71
C GLU A 96 22.22 16.68 21.28
N GLU A 97 23.02 17.72 21.01
CA GLU A 97 23.78 17.89 19.77
C GLU A 97 25.28 17.69 20.03
N PHE A 98 25.95 16.89 19.19
CA PHE A 98 27.40 16.69 19.25
C PHE A 98 28.16 17.79 18.48
N PRO A 99 29.34 18.24 18.94
CA PRO A 99 29.97 19.46 18.45
C PRO A 99 30.78 19.26 17.15
N VAL A 100 30.75 20.28 16.29
CA VAL A 100 31.64 20.43 15.12
C VAL A 100 32.51 21.67 15.33
N SER A 101 33.83 21.55 15.12
CA SER A 101 34.78 22.63 15.36
C SER A 101 34.95 23.58 14.16
N SER A 102 34.91 24.88 14.42
CA SER A 102 35.47 25.97 13.58
C SER A 102 37.00 25.84 13.49
N ALA A 103 37.78 26.54 12.63
CA ALA A 103 37.58 27.57 11.59
C ALA A 103 38.68 27.30 10.49
N GLU A 104 38.94 28.04 9.41
CA GLU A 104 39.01 29.48 9.14
C GLU A 104 38.78 29.80 7.65
N SER A 105 38.45 31.06 7.35
CA SER A 105 38.34 31.64 5.99
C SER A 105 39.66 32.32 5.57
N PRO A 106 39.78 32.77 4.30
CA PRO A 106 39.78 34.23 4.13
C PRO A 106 39.19 34.79 2.80
N SER A 107 38.56 35.97 2.96
CA SER A 107 38.52 37.16 2.09
C SER A 107 38.12 37.10 0.60
N GLU A 108 37.14 37.95 0.28
CA GLU A 108 36.70 38.39 -1.06
C GLU A 108 37.72 39.28 -1.79
N VAL A 109 37.69 39.28 -3.14
CA VAL A 109 37.97 40.45 -3.99
C VAL A 109 37.05 40.41 -5.22
N ASP A 110 36.38 41.53 -5.51
CA ASP A 110 35.38 41.70 -6.57
C ASP A 110 35.98 41.85 -8.01
N PRO A 111 35.16 41.71 -9.08
CA PRO A 111 35.64 41.54 -10.46
C PRO A 111 35.66 42.84 -11.29
N HIS A 112 36.43 42.85 -12.40
CA HIS A 112 36.09 43.67 -13.59
C HIS A 112 36.87 43.24 -14.87
N ASN A 113 36.12 43.12 -15.99
CA ASN A 113 36.50 43.44 -17.39
C ASN A 113 37.82 42.89 -18.00
N PHE A 114 37.84 42.19 -19.14
CA PHE A 114 37.41 42.69 -20.46
C PHE A 114 37.26 41.58 -21.54
N LEU A 115 36.69 41.97 -22.69
CA LEU A 115 36.43 41.19 -23.90
C LEU A 115 37.65 40.99 -24.84
N ASN A 116 37.43 40.19 -25.89
CA ASN A 116 38.30 39.82 -27.04
C ASN A 116 39.36 38.73 -26.75
N GLY A 117 39.59 37.77 -27.65
CA GLY A 117 38.94 37.48 -28.94
C GLY A 117 39.93 37.01 -30.01
N GLY A 118 39.51 36.09 -30.89
CA GLY A 118 40.18 35.84 -32.17
C GLY A 118 41.20 34.69 -32.24
N SER A 119 40.72 33.55 -32.74
CA SER A 119 41.23 32.93 -33.98
C SER A 119 42.70 32.44 -34.09
N SER A 120 42.80 31.11 -34.19
CA SER A 120 43.47 30.33 -35.25
C SER A 120 44.98 30.01 -35.25
N THR A 121 45.25 28.86 -35.90
CA THR A 121 46.52 28.30 -36.42
C THR A 121 47.42 27.50 -35.46
N GLY A 122 47.41 26.16 -35.64
CA GLY A 122 48.63 25.34 -35.50
C GLY A 122 49.50 25.46 -36.77
N PRO A 123 50.56 24.63 -37.00
CA PRO A 123 50.83 23.29 -36.45
C PRO A 123 52.19 23.25 -35.67
N THR A 124 52.78 22.15 -35.17
CA THR A 124 53.30 20.97 -35.89
C THR A 124 53.91 19.93 -34.91
N THR A 125 54.06 18.68 -35.36
CA THR A 125 54.55 17.45 -34.70
C THR A 125 55.92 17.47 -34.02
N GLY A 126 56.15 16.62 -32.98
CA GLY A 126 57.52 16.30 -32.50
C GLY A 126 57.74 15.38 -31.28
N SER A 127 57.51 14.06 -31.42
CA SER A 127 58.23 12.93 -30.74
C SER A 127 58.66 12.96 -29.24
N THR A 128 57.98 12.13 -28.44
CA THR A 128 58.53 11.06 -27.55
C THR A 128 59.55 11.35 -26.43
N THR A 129 59.16 11.15 -25.14
CA THR A 129 59.78 10.14 -24.23
C THR A 129 59.11 9.98 -22.84
N ALA A 130 59.02 8.72 -22.38
CA ALA A 130 59.07 8.23 -20.99
C ALA A 130 58.08 8.71 -19.90
N ALA A 131 56.95 8.01 -19.82
CA ALA A 131 56.38 7.32 -18.63
C ALA A 131 56.58 7.88 -17.19
N SER A 132 55.44 8.10 -16.52
CA SER A 132 55.20 7.49 -15.19
C SER A 132 53.72 7.12 -15.06
N THR A 133 53.42 5.92 -14.57
CA THR A 133 52.06 5.34 -14.55
C THR A 133 51.46 5.42 -13.15
N LEU A 134 50.29 6.02 -13.02
CA LEU A 134 49.40 5.88 -11.86
C LEU A 134 48.09 5.22 -12.33
N PRO A 135 47.54 4.23 -11.60
CA PRO A 135 46.39 3.48 -12.08
C PRO A 135 45.05 4.16 -11.76
N GLY A 136 44.28 4.43 -12.82
CA GLY A 136 42.81 4.36 -12.80
C GLY A 136 42.08 5.34 -11.88
N GLU A 137 41.87 6.57 -12.36
CA GLU A 137 40.56 7.19 -12.13
C GLU A 137 39.56 6.42 -13.01
N ASP A 138 38.53 5.83 -12.41
CA ASP A 138 37.38 5.30 -13.16
C ASP A 138 36.61 6.50 -13.73
N GLU A 139 36.96 6.94 -14.93
CA GLU A 139 36.16 7.89 -15.71
C GLU A 139 34.75 7.32 -15.87
N LEU A 140 33.80 7.86 -15.11
CA LEU A 140 32.38 7.65 -15.34
C LEU A 140 32.10 8.09 -16.78
N PRO A 141 31.71 7.17 -17.69
CA PRO A 141 31.55 7.53 -19.09
C PRO A 141 30.34 8.45 -19.22
N PHE A 142 30.61 9.74 -19.41
CA PHE A 142 29.64 10.65 -19.99
C PHE A 142 29.28 10.08 -21.36
N GLU A 143 28.06 9.56 -21.53
CA GLU A 143 27.54 9.27 -22.86
C GLU A 143 27.58 10.57 -23.65
N ALA A 144 28.40 10.62 -24.70
CA ALA A 144 28.38 11.72 -25.63
C ALA A 144 26.97 11.81 -26.23
N PHE A 145 26.47 13.03 -26.40
CA PHE A 145 25.30 13.25 -27.24
C PHE A 145 25.69 12.81 -28.66
N ASP A 146 25.16 11.67 -29.12
CA ASP A 146 25.26 11.28 -30.52
C ASP A 146 24.57 12.38 -31.36
N ASP A 147 25.34 13.02 -32.23
CA ASP A 147 24.82 14.04 -33.14
C ASP A 147 23.77 13.43 -34.10
N TYR A 148 22.77 14.23 -34.48
CA TYR A 148 21.59 13.78 -35.21
C TYR A 148 21.87 13.44 -36.70
N ASP A 149 22.53 12.31 -36.96
CA ASP A 149 22.60 11.73 -38.30
C ASP A 149 21.29 10.98 -38.65
N PHE A 150 20.62 11.46 -39.69
CA PHE A 150 19.36 10.90 -40.19
C PHE A 150 19.59 9.63 -41.02
N GLU A 151 19.71 8.49 -40.36
CA GLU A 151 19.74 7.14 -40.97
C GLU A 151 18.36 6.46 -40.87
N PRO A 152 17.59 6.33 -41.97
CA PRO A 152 16.24 5.75 -41.94
C PRO A 152 16.27 4.22 -41.88
N SER A 153 16.51 3.66 -40.69
CA SER A 153 16.34 2.22 -40.41
C SER A 153 15.88 2.01 -38.95
N ARG A 154 15.07 1.02 -38.58
CA ARG A 154 14.34 -0.03 -39.33
C ARG A 154 13.11 -0.41 -38.46
N SER A 155 12.10 -1.05 -39.06
CA SER A 155 10.78 -1.35 -38.46
C SER A 155 10.03 -0.12 -37.91
N VAL A 156 9.14 0.44 -38.74
CA VAL A 156 8.06 1.31 -38.27
C VAL A 156 7.16 0.45 -37.35
N PRO A 157 6.76 0.91 -36.16
CA PRO A 157 5.75 0.22 -35.34
C PRO A 157 4.45 0.03 -36.14
N SER A 158 3.66 -0.98 -35.82
CA SER A 158 2.30 -1.12 -36.36
C SER A 158 1.47 0.10 -35.97
N LEU A 159 1.35 1.06 -36.91
CA LEU A 159 0.56 2.28 -36.71
C LEU A 159 -0.91 1.98 -36.36
N ASP A 160 -1.40 0.81 -36.76
CA ASP A 160 -2.73 0.30 -36.44
C ASP A 160 -2.96 0.15 -34.92
N GLU A 161 -1.92 -0.12 -34.13
CA GLU A 161 -1.98 -0.29 -32.66
C GLU A 161 -1.82 1.02 -31.88
N ALA A 162 -1.46 2.13 -32.55
CA ALA A 162 -1.26 3.41 -31.86
C ALA A 162 -2.59 4.00 -31.37
N PHE A 163 -2.63 4.42 -30.11
CA PHE A 163 -3.75 5.21 -29.57
C PHE A 163 -3.87 6.57 -30.26
N GLY A 164 -2.75 7.12 -30.72
CA GLY A 164 -2.68 8.48 -31.25
C GLY A 164 -1.24 8.93 -31.52
N ILE A 165 -1.04 10.24 -31.58
CA ILE A 165 0.27 10.87 -31.80
C ILE A 165 0.53 11.99 -30.79
N VAL A 166 1.79 12.19 -30.43
CA VAL A 166 2.25 13.40 -29.73
C VAL A 166 1.97 14.62 -30.62
N THR A 167 1.30 15.64 -30.08
CA THR A 167 0.88 16.82 -30.85
C THR A 167 1.47 18.10 -30.27
N THR A 168 1.76 19.05 -31.14
CA THR A 168 2.29 20.38 -30.79
C THR A 168 1.42 21.47 -31.37
N GLY A 169 1.04 22.45 -30.57
CA GLY A 169 0.21 23.59 -30.99
C GLY A 169 -1.11 23.76 -30.22
N ILE A 170 -1.41 22.85 -29.29
CA ILE A 170 -2.54 22.99 -28.33
C ILE A 170 -2.02 23.46 -26.97
N GLU A 171 -0.93 22.81 -26.54
CA GLU A 171 -0.07 23.12 -25.41
C GLU A 171 1.39 23.04 -25.94
N PRO A 172 2.36 23.71 -25.30
CA PRO A 172 3.78 23.52 -25.63
C PRO A 172 4.23 22.10 -25.28
N LEU A 173 5.24 21.60 -26.00
CA LEU A 173 5.88 20.33 -25.70
C LEU A 173 7.16 20.61 -24.92
N GLU A 174 7.18 20.28 -23.64
CA GLU A 174 8.22 20.72 -22.71
C GLU A 174 8.49 19.67 -21.62
N ILE A 175 9.75 19.60 -21.19
CA ILE A 175 10.19 18.92 -19.97
C ILE A 175 11.05 19.92 -19.20
N THR A 176 10.79 20.02 -17.90
CA THR A 176 11.48 20.90 -16.96
C THR A 176 11.83 20.11 -15.70
N HIS A 177 12.72 20.63 -14.86
CA HIS A 177 13.01 20.01 -13.56
C HIS A 177 11.80 19.93 -12.61
N SER A 178 10.75 20.73 -12.85
CA SER A 178 9.52 20.80 -12.05
C SER A 178 8.36 19.97 -12.60
N GLY A 179 8.45 19.45 -13.83
CA GLY A 179 7.35 18.76 -14.50
C GLY A 179 7.46 18.82 -16.03
N ALA A 180 6.51 18.18 -16.71
CA ALA A 180 6.50 18.07 -18.16
C ALA A 180 5.09 18.27 -18.72
N THR A 181 5.02 18.85 -19.92
CA THR A 181 3.79 18.99 -20.70
C THR A 181 3.99 18.21 -22.00
N ILE A 182 3.46 16.99 -22.04
CA ILE A 182 3.50 16.11 -23.21
C ILE A 182 2.06 15.75 -23.57
N THR A 183 1.54 16.34 -24.64
CA THR A 183 0.12 16.20 -25.00
C THR A 183 -0.04 15.38 -26.27
N GLY A 184 -0.85 14.33 -26.19
CA GLY A 184 -1.18 13.43 -27.29
C GLY A 184 -2.58 13.68 -27.83
N TYR A 185 -2.75 13.69 -29.15
CA TYR A 185 -4.05 13.58 -29.79
C TYR A 185 -4.41 12.12 -29.99
N ILE A 186 -5.56 11.69 -29.47
CA ILE A 186 -6.04 10.31 -29.51
C ILE A 186 -7.04 10.11 -30.66
N ALA A 187 -6.79 9.10 -31.48
CA ALA A 187 -7.61 8.77 -32.64
C ALA A 187 -9.02 8.30 -32.22
N SER A 188 -10.06 8.76 -32.93
CA SER A 188 -11.46 8.52 -32.55
C SER A 188 -11.83 7.05 -32.37
N ALA A 189 -11.22 6.15 -33.15
CA ALA A 189 -11.43 4.70 -33.03
C ALA A 189 -10.85 4.07 -31.74
N ARG A 190 -9.93 4.76 -31.04
CA ARG A 190 -9.17 4.24 -29.89
C ARG A 190 -9.54 4.91 -28.55
N ARG A 191 -10.47 5.86 -28.54
CA ARG A 191 -10.79 6.69 -27.35
C ARG A 191 -11.40 5.90 -26.19
N SER A 192 -12.06 4.78 -26.48
CA SER A 192 -12.61 3.86 -25.46
C SER A 192 -11.55 2.98 -24.79
N GLU A 193 -10.35 2.87 -25.36
CA GLU A 193 -9.28 1.99 -24.86
C GLU A 193 -8.33 2.70 -23.89
N ILE A 194 -8.24 4.03 -23.95
CA ILE A 194 -7.39 4.83 -23.08
C ILE A 194 -8.17 5.30 -21.84
N ARG A 195 -7.59 5.11 -20.65
CA ARG A 195 -8.14 5.56 -19.37
C ARG A 195 -7.14 6.46 -18.64
N LEU A 196 -7.63 7.16 -17.63
CA LEU A 196 -6.75 7.83 -16.67
C LEU A 196 -5.88 6.76 -15.98
N GLY A 197 -4.58 7.02 -15.89
CA GLY A 197 -3.60 6.07 -15.33
C GLY A 197 -3.09 5.00 -16.31
N THR A 198 -3.60 4.90 -17.55
CA THR A 198 -3.09 3.94 -18.54
C THR A 198 -1.60 4.19 -18.80
N TYR A 199 -0.79 3.12 -18.78
CA TYR A 199 0.62 3.20 -19.17
C TYR A 199 0.77 3.14 -20.69
N VAL A 200 1.64 3.98 -21.24
CA VAL A 200 1.90 4.11 -22.68
C VAL A 200 3.39 4.23 -22.96
N VAL A 201 3.76 3.90 -24.20
CA VAL A 201 5.12 4.07 -24.73
C VAL A 201 5.12 5.06 -25.88
N VAL A 202 6.09 5.98 -25.89
CA VAL A 202 6.38 6.87 -27.02
C VAL A 202 7.81 6.59 -27.49
N PRO A 203 8.03 6.01 -28.69
CA PRO A 203 9.36 5.59 -29.14
C PRO A 203 10.25 6.78 -29.53
N TYR A 204 11.54 6.69 -29.20
CA TYR A 204 12.59 7.55 -29.71
C TYR A 204 13.30 6.89 -30.91
N GLU A 205 14.06 7.72 -31.63
CA GLU A 205 15.12 7.22 -32.52
C GLU A 205 16.19 6.47 -31.71
N GLY A 206 16.86 5.50 -32.32
CA GLY A 206 17.82 4.62 -31.63
C GLY A 206 17.20 3.47 -30.83
N GLY A 207 15.88 3.31 -30.84
CA GLY A 207 15.18 2.18 -30.19
C GLY A 207 14.93 2.36 -28.69
N GLU A 208 15.22 3.54 -28.14
CA GLU A 208 14.79 3.93 -26.80
C GLU A 208 13.28 4.26 -26.78
N LYS A 209 12.69 4.26 -25.58
CA LYS A 209 11.24 4.36 -25.38
C LYS A 209 10.93 5.25 -24.18
N LEU A 210 10.19 6.34 -24.36
CA LEU A 210 9.60 7.07 -23.25
C LEU A 210 8.46 6.24 -22.66
N PHE A 211 8.59 5.84 -21.40
CA PHE A 211 7.53 5.19 -20.63
C PHE A 211 6.80 6.26 -19.82
N ALA A 212 5.49 6.37 -20.02
CA ALA A 212 4.65 7.41 -19.45
C ALA A 212 3.30 6.87 -18.96
N ARG A 213 2.63 7.64 -18.12
CA ARG A 213 1.26 7.38 -17.65
C ARG A 213 0.33 8.46 -18.21
N VAL A 214 -0.92 8.12 -18.53
CA VAL A 214 -1.95 9.11 -18.85
C VAL A 214 -2.37 9.83 -17.56
N GLY A 215 -1.85 11.04 -17.34
CA GLY A 215 -2.12 11.84 -16.14
C GLY A 215 -3.41 12.68 -16.23
N LYS A 216 -3.89 12.94 -17.44
CA LYS A 216 -5.15 13.70 -17.68
C LYS A 216 -5.73 13.35 -19.04
N LEU A 217 -7.06 13.22 -19.10
CA LEU A 217 -7.83 13.11 -20.35
C LEU A 217 -8.73 14.35 -20.50
N GLN A 218 -8.82 14.90 -21.71
CA GLN A 218 -9.62 16.10 -21.97
C GLN A 218 -10.20 16.11 -23.39
N TYR A 219 -11.49 16.39 -23.51
CA TYR A 219 -12.08 16.87 -24.77
C TYR A 219 -11.86 18.38 -24.91
N ARG A 220 -11.34 18.80 -26.07
CA ARG A 220 -11.22 20.21 -26.46
C ARG A 220 -11.90 20.39 -27.82
N GLN A 221 -12.81 21.35 -27.93
CA GLN A 221 -13.52 21.62 -29.18
C GLN A 221 -12.54 22.11 -30.25
N GLU A 222 -12.69 21.65 -31.50
CA GLU A 222 -11.75 22.05 -32.57
C GLU A 222 -11.92 23.51 -33.00
N PHE A 223 -13.16 24.02 -32.96
CA PHE A 223 -13.51 25.39 -33.32
C PHE A 223 -14.09 26.11 -32.12
N ALA A 224 -13.71 27.39 -31.93
CA ALA A 224 -14.38 28.27 -30.98
C ALA A 224 -15.77 28.61 -31.54
N VAL A 225 -16.81 27.98 -31.00
CA VAL A 225 -18.20 28.25 -31.41
C VAL A 225 -18.70 29.44 -30.60
N ASP A 226 -18.96 30.54 -31.31
CA ASP A 226 -19.60 31.74 -30.78
C ASP A 226 -21.03 31.44 -30.30
N ASP A 227 -21.38 32.01 -29.15
CA ASP A 227 -22.60 31.86 -28.35
C ASP A 227 -23.78 31.03 -28.92
N ALA A 228 -23.99 29.81 -28.37
CA ALA A 228 -25.33 29.26 -28.04
C ALA A 228 -25.27 27.90 -27.29
N THR A 229 -24.72 27.88 -26.08
CA THR A 229 -24.65 26.67 -25.23
C THR A 229 -26.03 26.01 -25.01
N GLU A 230 -27.09 26.79 -24.82
CA GLU A 230 -28.46 26.29 -24.62
C GLU A 230 -29.05 25.65 -25.89
N ILE A 231 -28.84 26.23 -27.07
CA ILE A 231 -29.37 25.69 -28.33
C ILE A 231 -28.60 24.42 -28.73
N HIS A 232 -27.28 24.37 -28.50
CA HIS A 232 -26.47 23.18 -28.76
C HIS A 232 -26.87 22.03 -27.81
N SER A 233 -26.88 22.27 -26.50
CA SER A 233 -27.32 21.27 -25.51
C SER A 233 -28.76 20.80 -25.72
N ARG A 234 -29.70 21.69 -26.05
CA ARG A 234 -31.08 21.31 -26.37
C ARG A 234 -31.21 20.50 -27.66
N ARG A 235 -30.32 20.66 -28.65
CA ARG A 235 -30.25 19.75 -29.81
C ARG A 235 -29.72 18.38 -29.40
N MET A 236 -28.64 18.32 -28.62
CA MET A 236 -28.05 17.06 -28.16
C MET A 236 -29.01 16.25 -27.26
N LEU A 237 -29.70 16.91 -26.32
CA LEU A 237 -30.66 16.27 -25.42
C LEU A 237 -31.95 15.81 -26.12
N ASN A 238 -32.39 16.49 -27.18
CA ASN A 238 -33.59 16.09 -27.95
C ASN A 238 -33.30 15.07 -29.06
N ALA A 239 -32.05 14.88 -29.47
CA ALA A 239 -31.67 13.99 -30.56
C ALA A 239 -31.67 12.51 -30.10
N ARG A 240 -32.85 11.87 -30.10
CA ARG A 240 -33.02 10.42 -29.84
C ARG A 240 -32.29 9.47 -30.83
N ALA A 241 -31.43 9.98 -31.70
CA ALA A 241 -30.78 9.20 -32.77
C ALA A 241 -29.42 9.75 -33.27
N SER A 242 -28.86 10.82 -32.67
CA SER A 242 -27.50 11.28 -33.04
C SER A 242 -26.58 11.08 -31.84
N PRO A 243 -25.63 10.13 -31.88
CA PRO A 243 -24.48 10.20 -30.98
C PRO A 243 -23.75 11.53 -31.19
N VAL A 244 -22.96 11.94 -30.21
CA VAL A 244 -22.02 13.06 -30.37
C VAL A 244 -21.16 12.78 -31.59
N ASN A 245 -21.08 13.70 -32.55
CA ASN A 245 -20.09 13.54 -33.62
C ASN A 245 -18.71 13.79 -33.02
N GLU A 246 -18.08 12.71 -32.57
CA GLU A 246 -16.80 12.72 -31.89
C GLU A 246 -15.65 13.26 -32.76
N ALA A 247 -15.85 13.38 -34.07
CA ALA A 247 -14.93 14.07 -34.97
C ALA A 247 -14.87 15.60 -34.73
N ASP A 248 -15.92 16.22 -34.17
CA ASP A 248 -15.96 17.68 -33.93
C ASP A 248 -15.09 18.12 -32.72
N TYR A 249 -14.54 17.15 -31.99
CA TYR A 249 -13.77 17.35 -30.77
C TYR A 249 -12.41 16.66 -30.84
N LYS A 250 -11.38 17.35 -30.35
CA LYS A 250 -10.05 16.79 -30.11
C LYS A 250 -10.04 16.11 -28.76
N PHE A 251 -9.86 14.80 -28.74
CA PHE A 251 -9.61 14.06 -27.50
C PHE A 251 -8.11 14.03 -27.24
N LEU A 252 -7.72 14.53 -26.07
CA LEU A 252 -6.35 14.78 -25.69
C LEU A 252 -5.99 13.98 -24.45
N ALA A 253 -4.82 13.35 -24.47
CA ALA A 253 -4.20 12.73 -23.30
C ALA A 253 -2.93 13.51 -22.95
N CYS A 254 -2.87 14.07 -21.75
CA CYS A 254 -1.62 14.61 -21.20
C CYS A 254 -0.88 13.43 -20.54
N LEU A 255 0.38 13.26 -20.91
CA LEU A 255 1.23 12.16 -20.47
C LEU A 255 2.19 12.63 -19.38
N ASP A 256 2.19 11.94 -18.25
CA ASP A 256 3.17 12.06 -17.18
C ASP A 256 4.39 11.18 -17.55
N PRO A 257 5.53 11.74 -17.97
CA PRO A 257 6.71 10.94 -18.31
C PRO A 257 7.38 10.40 -17.04
N LEU A 258 7.58 9.07 -16.98
CA LEU A 258 8.13 8.39 -15.79
C LEU A 258 9.62 8.08 -15.94
N CYS A 259 10.03 7.61 -17.13
CA CYS A 259 11.42 7.30 -17.46
C CYS A 259 11.62 7.06 -18.96
N ILE A 260 12.87 7.07 -19.41
CA ILE A 260 13.25 6.49 -20.71
C ILE A 260 13.75 5.07 -20.47
N LEU A 261 13.11 4.11 -21.14
CA LEU A 261 13.52 2.72 -21.25
C LEU A 261 14.49 2.56 -22.41
N TYR A 262 15.60 1.87 -22.16
CA TYR A 262 16.62 1.58 -23.17
C TYR A 262 17.31 0.25 -22.90
N ARG A 263 17.78 -0.40 -23.96
CA ARG A 263 18.52 -1.66 -23.88
C ARG A 263 20.01 -1.38 -23.80
N LYS A 264 20.67 -1.82 -22.73
CA LYS A 264 22.11 -1.58 -22.53
C LYS A 264 22.93 -2.41 -23.53
N LYS A 265 23.89 -1.77 -24.21
CA LYS A 265 24.68 -2.37 -25.32
C LYS A 265 25.54 -3.58 -24.89
N ALA A 266 25.89 -3.72 -23.61
CA ALA A 266 26.82 -4.73 -23.11
C ALA A 266 26.19 -6.11 -22.85
N ASP A 267 24.96 -6.12 -22.36
CA ASP A 267 24.26 -7.27 -21.77
C ASP A 267 22.83 -7.44 -22.31
N SER A 268 22.36 -6.52 -23.15
CA SER A 268 20.99 -6.49 -23.70
C SER A 268 19.87 -6.44 -22.65
N SER A 269 20.21 -6.13 -21.40
CA SER A 269 19.23 -5.90 -20.32
C SER A 269 18.41 -4.63 -20.62
N LEU A 270 17.13 -4.67 -20.26
CA LEU A 270 16.28 -3.50 -20.29
C LEU A 270 16.54 -2.66 -19.03
N THR A 271 16.78 -1.38 -19.21
CA THR A 271 17.15 -0.45 -18.13
C THR A 271 16.39 0.87 -18.26
N ARG A 272 16.36 1.66 -17.19
CA ARG A 272 15.67 2.96 -17.14
C ARG A 272 16.63 4.11 -16.83
N ARG A 273 16.37 5.28 -17.39
CA ARG A 273 16.91 6.58 -16.96
C ARG A 273 15.82 7.62 -16.74
N MET A 274 16.17 8.77 -16.18
CA MET A 274 15.24 9.90 -16.02
C MET A 274 14.63 10.29 -17.37
N ALA A 275 13.38 10.79 -17.36
CA ALA A 275 12.80 11.41 -18.54
C ALA A 275 13.40 12.81 -18.75
N ASP A 276 14.45 12.88 -19.55
CA ASP A 276 15.28 14.08 -19.80
C ASP A 276 15.13 14.67 -21.21
N ARG A 277 14.60 13.90 -22.15
CA ARG A 277 14.38 14.29 -23.55
C ARG A 277 12.90 14.33 -23.89
N ILE A 278 12.55 15.21 -24.82
CA ILE A 278 11.19 15.44 -25.30
C ILE A 278 10.98 14.57 -26.56
N PRO A 279 9.87 13.83 -26.70
CA PRO A 279 9.57 13.08 -27.93
C PRO A 279 9.34 14.03 -29.11
N ARG A 280 9.62 13.58 -30.34
CA ARG A 280 9.36 14.42 -31.53
C ARG A 280 7.85 14.66 -31.72
N PRO A 281 7.45 15.79 -32.34
CA PRO A 281 6.08 15.99 -32.79
C PRO A 281 5.66 14.90 -33.78
N ASN A 282 4.40 14.47 -33.70
CA ASN A 282 3.78 13.40 -34.49
C ASN A 282 4.32 11.97 -34.22
N THR A 283 5.18 11.76 -33.22
CA THR A 283 5.56 10.41 -32.79
C THR A 283 4.34 9.65 -32.25
N PRO A 284 4.14 8.36 -32.61
CA PRO A 284 2.99 7.58 -32.16
C PRO A 284 3.02 7.31 -30.65
N ILE A 285 1.84 7.21 -30.06
CA ILE A 285 1.62 6.80 -28.67
C ILE A 285 1.09 5.37 -28.70
N LEU A 286 1.86 4.43 -28.16
CA LEU A 286 1.64 2.99 -28.25
C LEU A 286 1.20 2.42 -26.89
N PRO A 287 0.41 1.34 -26.86
CA PRO A 287 0.21 0.53 -25.65
C PRO A 287 1.54 -0.10 -25.20
N VAL A 288 1.67 -0.38 -23.90
CA VAL A 288 2.78 -1.20 -23.39
C VAL A 288 2.44 -2.66 -23.61
N THR A 289 3.20 -3.34 -24.47
CA THR A 289 2.92 -4.74 -24.87
C THR A 289 3.78 -5.78 -24.15
N ASP A 290 4.86 -5.36 -23.48
CA ASP A 290 5.80 -6.24 -22.75
C ASP A 290 5.72 -6.00 -21.24
N ARG A 291 5.56 -7.10 -20.48
CA ARG A 291 5.58 -7.08 -19.01
C ARG A 291 6.87 -6.48 -18.43
N LEU A 292 8.02 -6.74 -19.05
CA LEU A 292 9.32 -6.22 -18.61
C LEU A 292 9.42 -4.70 -18.78
N GLU A 293 8.76 -4.12 -19.79
CA GLU A 293 8.70 -2.66 -19.96
C GLU A 293 7.91 -2.00 -18.83
N VAL A 294 6.80 -2.60 -18.39
CA VAL A 294 6.03 -2.11 -17.24
C VAL A 294 6.82 -2.25 -15.94
N GLN A 295 7.41 -3.42 -15.66
CA GLN A 295 8.15 -3.67 -14.43
C GLN A 295 9.38 -2.75 -14.33
N THR A 296 10.19 -2.68 -15.38
CA THR A 296 11.35 -1.76 -15.44
C THR A 296 10.90 -0.30 -15.34
N GLY A 297 9.86 0.09 -16.07
CA GLY A 297 9.32 1.45 -16.10
C GLY A 297 8.78 1.93 -14.75
N LEU A 298 8.32 1.00 -13.90
CA LEU A 298 7.87 1.28 -12.54
C LEU A 298 8.91 0.97 -11.44
N ASN A 299 10.11 0.50 -11.81
CA ASN A 299 11.16 0.05 -10.88
C ASN A 299 10.67 -1.09 -9.95
N ILE A 300 9.77 -1.93 -10.46
CA ILE A 300 9.33 -3.18 -9.85
C ILE A 300 10.35 -4.26 -10.24
N PRO A 301 10.92 -5.02 -9.28
CA PRO A 301 11.82 -6.13 -9.61
C PRO A 301 11.06 -7.27 -10.29
N GLU A 302 11.74 -8.06 -11.12
CA GLU A 302 11.16 -9.22 -11.81
C GLU A 302 10.79 -10.36 -10.85
N GLU A 303 11.50 -10.46 -9.72
CA GLU A 303 11.27 -11.43 -8.65
C GLU A 303 11.24 -10.76 -7.27
N GLY A 304 10.56 -11.37 -6.31
CA GLY A 304 10.52 -10.90 -4.93
C GLY A 304 9.29 -11.39 -4.19
N VAL A 305 8.82 -10.62 -3.21
CA VAL A 305 7.60 -10.92 -2.48
C VAL A 305 6.41 -10.38 -3.27
N PHE A 306 5.59 -11.27 -3.81
CA PHE A 306 4.37 -10.90 -4.54
C PHE A 306 3.37 -10.17 -3.64
N LEU A 307 2.90 -9.01 -4.10
CA LEU A 307 1.87 -8.20 -3.41
C LEU A 307 0.50 -8.22 -4.11
N GLY A 308 0.45 -8.61 -5.38
CA GLY A 308 -0.74 -8.57 -6.22
C GLY A 308 -0.40 -8.28 -7.68
N HIS A 309 -1.42 -8.14 -8.52
CA HIS A 309 -1.27 -7.70 -9.90
C HIS A 309 -1.53 -6.20 -10.03
N LEU A 310 -0.78 -5.54 -10.91
CA LEU A 310 -0.92 -4.12 -11.19
C LEU A 310 -2.29 -3.84 -11.84
N SER A 311 -3.02 -2.86 -11.31
CA SER A 311 -4.28 -2.38 -11.88
C SER A 311 -4.30 -0.87 -12.09
N VAL A 312 -5.16 -0.41 -13.00
CA VAL A 312 -5.47 1.00 -13.27
C VAL A 312 -6.98 1.17 -13.21
N GLY A 313 -7.48 1.99 -12.28
CA GLY A 313 -8.93 2.20 -12.12
C GLY A 313 -9.72 0.91 -11.79
N GLY A 314 -9.07 -0.05 -11.13
CA GLY A 314 -9.63 -1.38 -10.83
C GLY A 314 -9.52 -2.42 -11.95
N GLU A 315 -9.12 -2.05 -13.17
CA GLU A 315 -8.89 -2.98 -14.27
C GLU A 315 -7.42 -3.45 -14.26
N LEU A 316 -7.18 -4.76 -14.41
CA LEU A 316 -5.82 -5.32 -14.44
C LEU A 316 -5.04 -4.86 -15.67
N VAL A 317 -3.78 -4.45 -15.48
CA VAL A 317 -2.86 -4.15 -16.58
C VAL A 317 -2.48 -5.47 -17.26
N LYS A 318 -2.81 -5.57 -18.54
CA LYS A 318 -2.54 -6.71 -19.41
C LYS A 318 -1.49 -6.37 -20.46
N THR A 319 -0.70 -7.37 -20.83
CA THR A 319 0.37 -7.31 -21.82
C THR A 319 0.26 -8.51 -22.78
N HIS A 320 1.06 -8.53 -23.85
CA HIS A 320 1.10 -9.65 -24.80
C HIS A 320 2.03 -10.80 -24.34
N SER A 321 2.69 -10.64 -23.19
CA SER A 321 3.45 -11.70 -22.52
C SER A 321 2.52 -12.76 -21.92
N GLU A 322 3.02 -13.98 -21.70
CA GLU A 322 2.33 -14.99 -20.89
C GLU A 322 3.06 -15.14 -19.54
N PRO A 323 2.36 -15.06 -18.39
CA PRO A 323 0.97 -14.63 -18.23
C PRO A 323 0.75 -13.15 -18.60
N GLU A 324 -0.46 -12.84 -19.08
CA GLU A 324 -0.83 -11.48 -19.53
C GLU A 324 -0.67 -10.42 -18.43
N THR A 325 -0.83 -10.83 -17.17
CA THR A 325 -0.85 -9.96 -15.99
C THR A 325 0.54 -9.49 -15.57
N VAL A 326 0.63 -8.23 -15.15
CA VAL A 326 1.86 -7.68 -14.56
C VAL A 326 1.86 -7.91 -13.05
N ALA A 327 2.63 -8.90 -12.60
CA ALA A 327 2.86 -9.16 -11.18
C ALA A 327 3.69 -8.04 -10.51
N TYR A 328 3.24 -7.59 -9.34
CA TYR A 328 3.89 -6.58 -8.52
C TYR A 328 4.67 -7.25 -7.38
N TYR A 329 6.00 -7.19 -7.46
CA TYR A 329 6.89 -7.74 -6.43
C TYR A 329 7.52 -6.65 -5.56
N LEU A 330 7.65 -6.94 -4.27
CA LEU A 330 8.45 -6.17 -3.34
C LEU A 330 9.86 -6.75 -3.27
N ARG A 331 10.89 -5.90 -3.41
CA ARG A 331 12.30 -6.29 -3.38
C ARG A 331 12.67 -6.98 -2.05
N ASN A 332 13.19 -8.20 -2.16
CA ASN A 332 13.49 -9.06 -0.99
C ASN A 332 14.95 -9.55 -0.93
N ASP A 333 15.85 -8.92 -1.68
CA ASP A 333 17.29 -9.21 -1.72
C ASP A 333 18.12 -8.22 -0.87
N TYR A 334 19.44 -8.47 -0.83
CA TYR A 334 20.44 -7.63 -0.16
C TYR A 334 21.30 -6.78 -1.12
N LEU A 335 20.96 -6.69 -2.41
CA LEU A 335 21.78 -6.04 -3.44
C LEU A 335 21.79 -4.51 -3.28
N MET A 336 20.71 -3.95 -2.72
CA MET A 336 20.46 -2.50 -2.63
C MET A 336 20.25 -2.02 -1.17
N GLY A 337 20.76 -2.77 -0.19
CA GLY A 337 20.58 -2.54 1.24
C GLY A 337 19.86 -3.69 1.94
N ASP A 338 19.27 -3.45 3.11
CA ASP A 338 18.45 -4.46 3.79
C ASP A 338 17.12 -4.71 3.03
N PRO A 339 16.64 -5.97 2.92
CA PRO A 339 15.34 -6.33 2.34
C PRO A 339 14.19 -5.47 2.86
N LEU A 340 13.22 -5.14 1.99
CA LEU A 340 12.17 -4.17 2.31
C LEU A 340 11.24 -4.64 3.45
N ILE A 341 11.17 -5.94 3.74
CA ILE A 341 10.43 -6.49 4.90
C ILE A 341 10.99 -6.05 6.26
N PHE A 342 12.26 -5.61 6.33
CA PHE A 342 12.82 -5.04 7.57
C PHE A 342 12.41 -3.58 7.80
N ARG A 343 11.62 -3.00 6.89
CA ARG A 343 10.93 -1.71 7.09
C ARG A 343 9.50 -1.99 7.57
N HIS A 344 8.95 -1.09 8.36
CA HIS A 344 7.57 -1.21 8.82
C HIS A 344 6.60 -1.08 7.65
N MET A 345 5.62 -1.98 7.57
CA MET A 345 4.53 -1.94 6.60
C MET A 345 3.24 -1.54 7.31
N LEU A 346 2.50 -0.58 6.73
CA LEU A 346 1.20 -0.14 7.21
C LEU A 346 0.13 -0.50 6.18
N VAL A 347 -0.85 -1.30 6.57
CA VAL A 347 -1.98 -1.71 5.71
C VAL A 347 -3.26 -1.03 6.22
N CYS A 348 -3.76 -0.05 5.45
CA CYS A 348 -4.96 0.73 5.79
C CYS A 348 -6.11 0.47 4.81
N GLY A 349 -7.33 0.76 5.25
CA GLY A 349 -8.56 0.57 4.48
C GLY A 349 -9.78 0.52 5.39
N SER A 350 -10.98 0.80 4.87
CA SER A 350 -12.22 0.73 5.64
C SER A 350 -12.65 -0.73 5.88
N THR A 351 -13.73 -0.94 6.64
CA THR A 351 -14.26 -2.28 6.91
C THR A 351 -14.82 -2.89 5.61
N GLY A 352 -14.50 -4.15 5.33
CA GLY A 352 -14.92 -4.84 4.11
C GLY A 352 -14.00 -4.70 2.89
N THR A 353 -13.01 -3.81 2.89
CA THR A 353 -12.10 -3.60 1.74
C THR A 353 -11.01 -4.67 1.57
N GLY A 354 -11.16 -5.85 2.20
CA GLY A 354 -10.22 -6.95 2.03
C GLY A 354 -8.87 -6.85 2.75
N LYS A 355 -8.69 -5.94 3.74
CA LYS A 355 -7.43 -5.81 4.51
C LYS A 355 -6.83 -7.15 4.95
N THR A 356 -7.59 -7.96 5.70
CA THR A 356 -7.14 -9.27 6.19
C THR A 356 -6.82 -10.24 5.06
N PHE A 357 -7.59 -10.19 3.96
CA PHE A 357 -7.36 -11.02 2.78
C PHE A 357 -6.02 -10.67 2.10
N LEU A 358 -5.75 -9.37 1.89
CA LEU A 358 -4.47 -8.89 1.38
C LEU A 358 -3.31 -9.30 2.30
N SER A 359 -3.42 -9.01 3.60
CA SER A 359 -2.40 -9.33 4.59
C SER A 359 -2.08 -10.82 4.64
N LYS A 360 -3.09 -11.71 4.64
CA LYS A 360 -2.88 -13.18 4.58
C LYS A 360 -2.06 -13.60 3.36
N ASN A 361 -2.38 -13.05 2.17
CA ASN A 361 -1.69 -13.42 0.93
C ASN A 361 -0.24 -12.92 0.90
N ILE A 362 0.03 -11.71 1.40
CA ILE A 362 1.40 -11.18 1.55
C ILE A 362 2.19 -12.01 2.58
N LEU A 363 1.60 -12.26 3.76
CA LEU A 363 2.26 -13.00 4.84
C LEU A 363 2.59 -14.44 4.44
N ARG A 364 1.74 -15.09 3.63
CA ARG A 364 2.02 -16.43 3.07
C ARG A 364 3.32 -16.45 2.25
N GLN A 365 3.62 -15.43 1.47
CA GLN A 365 4.84 -15.40 0.65
C GLN A 365 6.10 -15.53 1.53
N PHE A 366 6.10 -14.90 2.70
CA PHE A 366 7.21 -14.96 3.66
C PHE A 366 7.41 -16.31 4.35
N MET A 367 6.46 -17.24 4.20
CA MET A 367 6.45 -18.55 4.87
C MET A 367 7.05 -19.67 4.01
N THR A 368 7.49 -19.37 2.77
CA THR A 368 8.23 -20.33 1.94
C THR A 368 9.58 -20.68 2.53
N GLU A 369 10.08 -21.88 2.21
CA GLU A 369 11.40 -22.30 2.66
C GLU A 369 12.52 -21.41 2.13
N ASP A 370 12.40 -20.83 0.94
CA ASP A 370 13.44 -20.02 0.30
C ASP A 370 13.58 -18.60 0.88
N ASN A 371 12.53 -18.07 1.50
CA ASN A 371 12.52 -16.73 2.09
C ASN A 371 13.27 -16.68 3.43
N ARG A 372 14.61 -16.79 3.35
CA ARG A 372 15.54 -16.80 4.50
C ARG A 372 16.45 -15.57 4.55
N TYR A 373 16.56 -14.97 5.72
CA TYR A 373 17.36 -13.76 5.97
C TYR A 373 18.61 -14.06 6.78
N ARG A 374 19.68 -13.28 6.57
CA ARG A 374 20.95 -13.42 7.29
C ARG A 374 20.79 -12.99 8.75
N LEU A 375 21.18 -13.85 9.68
CA LEU A 375 21.20 -13.49 11.10
C LEU A 375 22.41 -12.57 11.39
N ARG A 376 22.17 -11.33 11.84
CA ARG A 376 23.20 -10.28 12.01
C ARG A 376 24.44 -10.70 12.84
N ASN A 377 24.27 -11.66 13.77
CA ASN A 377 25.34 -12.12 14.67
C ASN A 377 25.77 -13.60 14.44
N SER A 378 25.43 -14.23 13.32
CA SER A 378 25.85 -15.62 13.02
C SER A 378 27.23 -15.65 12.34
N GLN A 379 28.21 -16.29 12.98
CA GLN A 379 29.53 -16.55 12.38
C GLN A 379 29.43 -17.35 11.07
N ASP A 380 28.50 -18.31 11.02
CA ASP A 380 28.26 -19.20 9.86
C ASP A 380 27.43 -18.54 8.74
N LYS A 381 27.10 -17.24 8.86
CA LYS A 381 26.17 -16.52 7.96
C LYS A 381 24.81 -17.23 7.83
N ALA A 382 24.36 -17.91 8.88
CA ALA A 382 23.14 -18.72 8.86
C ALA A 382 21.94 -17.89 8.39
N ARG A 383 21.20 -18.44 7.42
CA ARG A 383 19.94 -17.85 6.93
C ARG A 383 18.76 -18.56 7.58
N LYS A 384 17.84 -17.79 8.18
CA LYS A 384 16.60 -18.31 8.80
C LYS A 384 15.38 -17.63 8.21
N ASN A 385 14.27 -18.37 8.15
CA ASN A 385 12.94 -17.84 7.83
C ASN A 385 12.48 -16.87 8.93
N PRO A 386 11.61 -15.90 8.60
CA PRO A 386 11.05 -14.99 9.60
C PRO A 386 10.11 -15.76 10.56
N CYS A 387 10.09 -15.37 11.82
CA CYS A 387 9.05 -15.80 12.75
C CYS A 387 7.89 -14.80 12.65
N LEU A 388 6.68 -15.29 12.36
CA LEU A 388 5.48 -14.47 12.27
C LEU A 388 4.62 -14.66 13.53
N VAL A 389 4.41 -13.57 14.26
CA VAL A 389 3.49 -13.49 15.39
C VAL A 389 2.42 -12.47 15.05
N ILE A 390 1.14 -12.85 15.18
CA ILE A 390 0.00 -11.99 14.85
C ILE A 390 -0.86 -11.82 16.09
N MET A 391 -1.08 -10.57 16.49
CA MET A 391 -2.10 -10.22 17.50
C MET A 391 -3.43 -10.09 16.76
N ASP A 392 -4.28 -11.10 16.86
CA ASP A 392 -5.52 -11.22 16.08
C ASP A 392 -6.79 -11.03 16.94
N PRO A 393 -7.27 -9.79 17.13
CA PRO A 393 -8.48 -9.52 17.90
C PRO A 393 -9.78 -9.85 17.15
N GLN A 394 -9.72 -10.28 15.88
CA GLN A 394 -10.91 -10.61 15.08
C GLN A 394 -11.06 -12.12 14.84
N ASP A 395 -10.05 -12.92 15.18
CA ASP A 395 -9.94 -14.35 14.84
C ASP A 395 -10.22 -14.56 13.35
N GLU A 396 -9.31 -14.09 12.51
CA GLU A 396 -9.36 -14.31 11.06
C GLU A 396 -8.07 -14.94 10.54
N TYR A 397 -6.90 -14.63 11.11
CA TYR A 397 -5.60 -15.08 10.61
C TYR A 397 -5.32 -16.56 10.89
N SER A 398 -5.99 -17.17 11.87
CA SER A 398 -6.03 -18.62 12.08
C SER A 398 -6.36 -19.39 10.77
N GLN A 399 -7.25 -18.82 9.94
CA GLN A 399 -7.65 -19.36 8.64
C GLN A 399 -6.53 -19.46 7.60
N ILE A 400 -5.32 -18.94 7.83
CA ILE A 400 -4.19 -19.19 6.92
C ILE A 400 -3.75 -20.67 6.92
N PHE A 401 -4.19 -21.45 7.91
CA PHE A 401 -4.12 -22.91 7.94
C PHE A 401 -5.08 -23.60 6.95
N GLU A 402 -6.14 -22.91 6.51
CA GLU A 402 -7.10 -23.46 5.57
C GLU A 402 -6.62 -23.29 4.12
N ASP A 403 -7.03 -24.22 3.27
CA ASP A 403 -6.78 -24.16 1.83
C ASP A 403 -7.99 -23.56 1.10
N ASN A 404 -7.78 -23.05 -0.10
CA ASN A 404 -8.88 -22.51 -0.90
C ASN A 404 -9.35 -23.52 -1.97
N GLU A 405 -10.42 -24.25 -1.64
CA GLU A 405 -11.04 -25.24 -2.53
C GLU A 405 -11.62 -24.62 -3.82
N THR A 406 -11.77 -23.29 -3.91
CA THR A 406 -12.27 -22.61 -5.12
C THR A 406 -11.18 -22.30 -6.16
N LEU A 407 -9.91 -22.62 -5.92
CA LEU A 407 -8.82 -22.37 -6.87
C LEU A 407 -8.90 -23.34 -8.05
N THR A 408 -9.01 -22.80 -9.27
CA THR A 408 -9.00 -23.62 -10.48
C THR A 408 -7.57 -24.06 -10.86
N GLU A 409 -7.43 -24.98 -11.81
CA GLU A 409 -6.10 -25.37 -12.31
C GLU A 409 -5.43 -24.23 -13.10
N GLU A 410 -6.22 -23.38 -13.77
CA GLU A 410 -5.73 -22.18 -14.46
C GLU A 410 -5.20 -21.12 -13.48
N ASP A 411 -5.82 -20.97 -12.31
CA ASP A 411 -5.32 -20.10 -11.24
C ASP A 411 -3.98 -20.62 -10.68
N LYS A 412 -3.90 -21.94 -10.41
CA LYS A 412 -2.68 -22.59 -9.92
C LYS A 412 -1.53 -22.44 -10.91
N PHE A 413 -1.75 -22.77 -12.19
CA PHE A 413 -0.76 -22.62 -13.25
C PHE A 413 -0.24 -21.18 -13.36
N ARG A 414 -1.14 -20.19 -13.23
CA ARG A 414 -0.74 -18.76 -13.23
C ARG A 414 0.14 -18.42 -12.04
N PHE A 415 -0.25 -18.82 -10.83
CA PHE A 415 0.55 -18.58 -9.63
C PHE A 415 1.90 -19.29 -9.71
N GLU A 416 1.97 -20.53 -10.21
CA GLU A 416 3.23 -21.23 -10.47
C GLU A 416 4.11 -20.47 -11.49
N SER A 417 3.52 -19.96 -12.58
CA SER A 417 4.23 -19.19 -13.61
C SER A 417 4.78 -17.83 -13.11
N GLU A 418 4.19 -17.30 -12.04
CA GLU A 418 4.58 -16.05 -11.38
C GLU A 418 5.34 -16.30 -10.06
N ASN A 419 5.73 -17.55 -9.76
CA ASN A 419 6.41 -17.93 -8.51
C ASN A 419 5.67 -17.44 -7.24
N VAL A 420 4.33 -17.43 -7.28
CA VAL A 420 3.45 -16.98 -6.19
C VAL A 420 3.08 -18.16 -5.31
N THR A 421 3.27 -17.99 -4.00
CA THR A 421 2.88 -19.00 -3.01
C THR A 421 1.38 -18.94 -2.75
N TYR A 422 0.69 -20.06 -2.90
CA TYR A 422 -0.74 -20.20 -2.62
C TYR A 422 -1.03 -21.40 -1.69
N GLY A 423 -2.30 -21.56 -1.32
CA GLY A 423 -2.78 -22.65 -0.47
C GLY A 423 -2.55 -22.45 1.03
N ARG A 424 -2.56 -23.56 1.79
CA ARG A 424 -2.51 -23.54 3.26
C ARG A 424 -1.10 -23.48 3.87
N VAL A 425 -1.00 -22.83 5.04
CA VAL A 425 0.20 -22.83 5.88
C VAL A 425 0.01 -23.82 7.04
N GLN A 426 0.58 -25.02 6.91
CA GLN A 426 0.35 -26.12 7.86
C GLN A 426 1.01 -25.90 9.24
N SER A 427 1.99 -25.01 9.34
CA SER A 427 2.70 -24.67 10.59
C SER A 427 1.94 -23.64 11.46
N THR A 428 0.78 -23.17 11.03
CA THR A 428 -0.04 -22.21 11.77
C THR A 428 -0.59 -22.81 13.05
N LYS A 429 -0.33 -22.14 14.18
CA LYS A 429 -0.91 -22.43 15.49
C LYS A 429 -1.63 -21.20 16.03
N ALA A 430 -2.75 -21.42 16.71
CA ALA A 430 -3.48 -20.39 17.44
C ALA A 430 -3.11 -20.50 18.93
N PHE A 431 -2.36 -19.54 19.46
CA PHE A 431 -2.02 -19.48 20.88
C PHE A 431 -3.16 -18.80 21.64
N VAL A 432 -3.74 -19.51 22.61
CA VAL A 432 -4.97 -19.09 23.31
C VAL A 432 -4.68 -18.92 24.80
N ALA A 433 -4.88 -17.71 25.33
CA ALA A 433 -4.78 -17.49 26.77
C ALA A 433 -5.92 -18.22 27.49
N LYS A 434 -5.59 -19.13 28.41
CA LYS A 434 -6.54 -19.77 29.31
C LYS A 434 -7.08 -18.73 30.29
N VAL A 435 -8.40 -18.61 30.43
CA VAL A 435 -9.04 -17.62 31.35
C VAL A 435 -10.25 -18.22 32.08
N GLU A 436 -10.33 -17.95 33.37
CA GLU A 436 -11.39 -18.31 34.33
C GLU A 436 -12.83 -18.03 33.85
N GLY A 437 -13.46 -19.01 33.20
CA GLY A 437 -14.85 -18.95 32.73
C GLY A 437 -15.02 -18.30 31.35
N GLN A 438 -13.95 -18.25 30.56
CA GLN A 438 -13.99 -17.88 29.14
C GLN A 438 -13.51 -19.05 28.28
N LYS A 439 -14.02 -19.15 27.06
CA LYS A 439 -13.57 -20.12 26.07
C LYS A 439 -13.39 -19.41 24.72
N TYR A 440 -12.23 -19.60 24.11
CA TYR A 440 -12.00 -19.21 22.73
C TYR A 440 -12.94 -20.02 21.80
N PRO A 441 -13.74 -19.36 20.93
CA PRO A 441 -14.66 -20.07 20.04
C PRO A 441 -13.92 -21.02 19.10
N GLY A 442 -12.89 -20.51 18.41
CA GLY A 442 -11.99 -21.29 17.55
C GLY A 442 -12.70 -22.08 16.45
N ASP A 443 -13.90 -21.68 16.08
CA ASP A 443 -14.80 -22.36 15.14
C ASP A 443 -14.48 -22.01 13.67
N LYS A 444 -13.70 -20.95 13.45
CA LYS A 444 -13.32 -20.43 12.13
C LYS A 444 -12.15 -21.14 11.46
N SER A 445 -11.41 -21.99 12.17
CA SER A 445 -10.20 -22.65 11.64
C SER A 445 -9.88 -23.96 12.37
N ARG A 446 -9.30 -24.92 11.64
CA ARG A 446 -8.76 -26.19 12.12
C ARG A 446 -7.30 -26.12 12.57
N ALA A 447 -6.71 -24.93 12.63
CA ALA A 447 -5.36 -24.71 13.15
C ALA A 447 -5.20 -25.29 14.57
N GLU A 448 -4.00 -25.76 14.91
CA GLU A 448 -3.70 -26.29 16.24
C GLU A 448 -3.88 -25.19 17.30
N GLN A 449 -4.77 -25.41 18.27
CA GLN A 449 -5.00 -24.48 19.37
C GLN A 449 -4.12 -24.87 20.55
N VAL A 450 -3.17 -24.01 20.90
CA VAL A 450 -2.25 -24.19 22.03
C VAL A 450 -2.71 -23.28 23.16
N GLU A 451 -3.34 -23.87 24.18
CA GLU A 451 -3.72 -23.13 25.39
C GLU A 451 -2.48 -22.82 26.23
N PHE A 452 -2.35 -21.57 26.70
CA PHE A 452 -1.27 -21.14 27.58
C PHE A 452 -1.80 -20.39 28.80
N THR A 453 -1.06 -20.42 29.91
CA THR A 453 -1.27 -19.52 31.06
C THR A 453 -0.25 -18.39 31.07
N ILE A 454 -0.65 -17.25 31.64
CA ILE A 454 0.28 -16.20 32.05
C ILE A 454 0.74 -16.56 33.48
N PRO A 455 2.01 -16.93 33.71
CA PRO A 455 2.49 -17.16 35.06
C PRO A 455 2.66 -15.82 35.80
N PHE A 456 2.32 -15.76 37.09
CA PHE A 456 2.44 -14.54 37.89
C PHE A 456 3.90 -14.08 38.06
N SER A 457 4.90 -14.96 37.86
CA SER A 457 6.32 -14.61 37.83
C SER A 457 6.68 -13.53 36.80
N LEU A 458 5.94 -13.41 35.69
CA LEU A 458 6.18 -12.34 34.70
C LEU A 458 6.02 -10.94 35.28
N VAL A 459 5.27 -10.78 36.37
CA VAL A 459 5.04 -9.51 37.06
C VAL A 459 6.33 -8.98 37.72
N GLU A 460 7.32 -9.83 38.01
CA GLU A 460 8.62 -9.41 38.59
C GLU A 460 9.33 -8.36 37.72
N HIS A 461 9.23 -8.49 36.40
CA HIS A 461 9.84 -7.55 35.44
C HIS A 461 8.78 -6.69 34.73
N ASN A 462 7.50 -6.89 35.04
CA ASN A 462 6.36 -6.23 34.38
C ASN A 462 5.27 -5.89 35.41
N SER A 463 5.59 -5.02 36.37
CA SER A 463 4.67 -4.54 37.42
C SER A 463 3.33 -4.01 36.86
N TRP A 464 3.37 -3.46 35.64
CA TRP A 464 2.20 -3.00 34.87
C TRP A 464 1.14 -4.09 34.58
N LEU A 465 1.49 -5.38 34.62
CA LEU A 465 0.53 -6.48 34.40
C LEU A 465 -0.52 -6.64 35.52
N ILE A 466 -0.21 -6.18 36.75
CA ILE A 466 -1.16 -6.18 37.88
C ILE A 466 -1.53 -4.76 38.35
N ALA A 467 -0.86 -3.72 37.81
CA ALA A 467 -1.21 -2.33 38.07
C ALA A 467 -2.54 -1.94 37.39
N ALA A 468 -3.65 -2.18 38.09
CA ALA A 468 -4.97 -1.80 37.62
C ALA A 468 -5.07 -0.28 37.32
N ALA A 469 -5.81 0.07 36.26
CA ALA A 469 -6.01 1.44 35.84
C ALA A 469 -6.51 2.34 36.98
N GLY A 470 -5.96 3.55 37.08
CA GLY A 470 -6.30 4.51 38.14
C GLY A 470 -5.62 4.25 39.49
N MET A 471 -4.48 3.55 39.54
CA MET A 471 -3.51 3.71 40.63
C MET A 471 -2.84 5.09 40.55
N SER A 472 -2.58 5.71 41.71
CA SER A 472 -1.71 6.89 41.78
C SER A 472 -0.23 6.48 41.71
N GLU A 473 0.66 7.41 41.36
CA GLU A 473 2.10 7.19 41.33
C GLU A 473 2.64 6.60 42.66
N LEU A 474 2.21 7.14 43.81
CA LEU A 474 2.56 6.60 45.14
C LEU A 474 2.05 5.17 45.37
N GLN A 475 0.92 4.78 44.78
CA GLN A 475 0.40 3.41 44.84
C GLN A 475 1.20 2.49 43.90
N TYR A 476 1.65 2.99 42.75
CA TYR A 476 2.50 2.25 41.83
C TYR A 476 3.89 1.95 42.43
N ILE A 477 4.56 2.97 42.96
CA ILE A 477 5.83 2.82 43.69
C ILE A 477 5.66 1.86 44.87
N GLY A 478 4.56 1.97 45.62
CA GLY A 478 4.27 1.05 46.72
C GLY A 478 4.03 -0.40 46.28
N LEU A 479 3.36 -0.60 45.14
CA LEU A 479 3.18 -1.91 44.53
C LEU A 479 4.54 -2.52 44.13
N GLU A 480 5.45 -1.75 43.55
CA GLU A 480 6.79 -2.24 43.18
C GLU A 480 7.62 -2.67 44.41
N VAL A 481 7.50 -1.96 45.53
CA VAL A 481 8.12 -2.38 46.81
C VAL A 481 7.53 -3.71 47.29
N LEU A 482 6.20 -3.86 47.27
CA LEU A 482 5.52 -5.09 47.70
C LEU A 482 5.86 -6.29 46.80
N LEU A 483 5.88 -6.10 45.48
CA LEU A 483 6.29 -7.11 44.51
C LEU A 483 7.76 -7.49 44.71
N GLY A 484 8.65 -6.49 44.80
CA GLY A 484 10.09 -6.71 44.96
C GLY A 484 10.44 -7.48 46.24
N ASP A 485 9.73 -7.26 47.35
CA ASP A 485 9.93 -8.03 48.58
C ASP A 485 9.23 -9.41 48.54
N PHE A 486 8.13 -9.57 47.79
CA PHE A 486 7.51 -10.87 47.55
C PHE A 486 8.37 -11.79 46.67
N PHE A 487 8.94 -11.31 45.57
CA PHE A 487 9.79 -12.11 44.67
C PHE A 487 11.13 -12.52 45.32
N LYS A 488 11.64 -11.76 46.29
CA LYS A 488 12.76 -12.17 47.15
C LYS A 488 12.41 -13.29 48.13
N SER A 489 11.13 -13.57 48.37
CA SER A 489 10.70 -14.63 49.29
C SER A 489 10.85 -16.01 48.66
N SER A 490 11.02 -17.04 49.50
CA SER A 490 11.11 -18.44 49.06
C SER A 490 9.76 -19.12 48.81
N VAL A 491 8.67 -18.34 48.73
CA VAL A 491 7.32 -18.84 48.48
C VAL A 491 7.12 -18.98 46.97
N PRO A 492 6.44 -20.02 46.44
CA PRO A 492 6.15 -20.12 45.02
C PRO A 492 5.45 -18.86 44.52
N HIS A 493 5.99 -18.24 43.46
CA HIS A 493 5.59 -16.92 42.97
C HIS A 493 4.28 -16.94 42.16
N THR A 494 3.20 -17.38 42.79
CA THR A 494 1.84 -17.39 42.22
C THR A 494 1.04 -16.18 42.71
N TYR A 495 0.06 -15.77 41.91
CA TYR A 495 -0.85 -14.67 42.23
C TYR A 495 -1.54 -14.90 43.58
N GLN A 496 -2.03 -16.13 43.83
CA GLN A 496 -2.71 -16.42 45.09
C GLN A 496 -1.78 -16.30 46.31
N ASN A 497 -0.50 -16.68 46.17
CA ASN A 497 0.48 -16.50 47.24
C ASN A 497 0.83 -15.01 47.46
N PHE A 498 0.86 -14.20 46.40
CA PHE A 498 1.04 -12.75 46.52
C PHE A 498 -0.13 -12.08 47.26
N ILE A 499 -1.38 -12.41 46.89
CA ILE A 499 -2.57 -11.92 47.61
C ILE A 499 -2.55 -12.36 49.07
N ASN A 500 -2.29 -13.63 49.35
CA ASN A 500 -2.15 -14.14 50.73
C ASN A 500 -1.01 -13.44 51.50
N HIS A 501 0.05 -13.00 50.83
CA HIS A 501 1.17 -12.29 51.46
C HIS A 501 0.77 -10.86 51.87
N ILE A 502 0.10 -10.11 51.00
CA ILE A 502 -0.27 -8.70 51.26
C ILE A 502 -1.53 -8.56 52.14
N GLU A 503 -2.44 -9.54 52.14
CA GLU A 503 -3.63 -9.55 53.02
C GLU A 503 -3.30 -10.03 54.45
N ASN A 504 -2.08 -10.51 54.70
CA ASN A 504 -1.63 -10.89 56.04
C ASN A 504 -1.39 -9.65 56.92
N GLU A 505 -2.05 -9.60 58.09
CA GLU A 505 -1.93 -8.50 59.06
C GLU A 505 -0.48 -8.23 59.47
N GLY A 506 0.36 -9.25 59.63
CA GLY A 506 1.77 -9.09 59.97
C GLY A 506 2.58 -8.40 58.86
N THR A 507 2.24 -8.68 57.60
CA THR A 507 2.83 -7.99 56.43
C THR A 507 2.37 -6.52 56.41
N ARG A 508 1.07 -6.27 56.57
CA ARG A 508 0.50 -4.91 56.62
C ARG A 508 1.15 -4.07 57.72
N SER A 509 1.22 -4.58 58.95
CA SER A 509 1.90 -3.93 60.07
C SER A 509 3.36 -3.62 59.76
N HIS A 510 4.11 -4.57 59.17
CA HIS A 510 5.51 -4.32 58.79
C HIS A 510 5.67 -3.13 57.82
N TYR A 511 4.78 -2.92 56.85
CA TYR A 511 4.90 -1.78 55.91
C TYR A 511 4.30 -0.47 56.43
N VAL A 512 3.18 -0.53 57.15
CA VAL A 512 2.48 0.66 57.67
C VAL A 512 3.16 1.20 58.93
N ASP A 513 3.45 0.34 59.92
CA ASP A 513 4.02 0.77 61.21
C ASP A 513 5.49 1.20 61.09
N SER A 514 6.22 0.69 60.08
CA SER A 514 7.57 1.18 59.75
C SER A 514 7.60 2.47 58.92
N GLY A 515 6.43 2.97 58.50
CA GLY A 515 6.32 4.17 57.65
C GLY A 515 6.79 3.97 56.21
N LYS A 516 7.07 2.74 55.77
CA LYS A 516 7.44 2.43 54.37
C LYS A 516 6.31 2.76 53.40
N LEU A 517 5.06 2.52 53.80
CA LEU A 517 3.87 2.83 53.02
C LEU A 517 2.80 3.47 53.90
N HIS A 518 2.16 4.53 53.39
CA HIS A 518 1.00 5.12 54.04
C HIS A 518 -0.20 4.16 54.01
N GLU A 519 -0.95 4.07 55.10
CA GLU A 519 -2.06 3.12 55.30
C GLU A 519 -3.07 3.13 54.13
N SER A 520 -3.56 4.31 53.74
CA SER A 520 -4.50 4.47 52.63
C SER A 520 -3.91 4.12 51.25
N SER A 521 -2.59 4.18 51.09
CA SER A 521 -1.91 3.70 49.89
C SER A 521 -1.83 2.18 49.88
N TYR A 522 -1.46 1.56 51.01
CA TYR A 522 -1.40 0.10 51.16
C TYR A 522 -2.78 -0.54 50.90
N ASP A 523 -3.81 -0.11 51.63
CA ASP A 523 -5.17 -0.65 51.48
C ASP A 523 -5.74 -0.35 50.08
N GLY A 524 -5.33 0.78 49.48
CA GLY A 524 -5.64 1.16 48.11
C GLY A 524 -4.97 0.29 47.04
N ILE A 525 -3.77 -0.24 47.31
CA ILE A 525 -3.09 -1.24 46.46
C ILE A 525 -3.80 -2.58 46.61
N VAL A 526 -3.91 -3.11 47.84
CA VAL A 526 -4.54 -4.42 48.14
C VAL A 526 -5.91 -4.53 47.48
N ARG A 527 -6.79 -3.55 47.70
CA ARG A 527 -8.14 -3.53 47.11
C ARG A 527 -8.17 -3.62 45.57
N ARG A 528 -7.15 -3.10 44.88
CA ARG A 528 -7.05 -3.13 43.41
C ARG A 528 -6.44 -4.44 42.91
N VAL A 529 -5.38 -4.92 43.56
CA VAL A 529 -4.67 -6.14 43.12
C VAL A 529 -5.42 -7.42 43.50
N SER A 530 -6.17 -7.46 44.62
CA SER A 530 -7.08 -8.57 44.98
C SER A 530 -8.33 -8.67 44.08
N SER A 531 -8.32 -8.05 42.89
CA SER A 531 -9.42 -8.14 41.93
C SER A 531 -9.59 -9.58 41.42
N ARG A 532 -10.83 -10.08 41.47
CA ARG A 532 -11.22 -11.39 40.91
C ARG A 532 -10.96 -11.54 39.40
N PHE A 533 -10.53 -10.48 38.71
CA PHE A 533 -10.07 -10.57 37.33
C PHE A 533 -8.67 -11.19 37.23
N PHE A 534 -7.71 -10.76 38.07
CA PHE A 534 -6.36 -11.29 38.04
C PHE A 534 -6.31 -12.77 38.46
N SER A 535 -7.14 -13.14 39.45
CA SER A 535 -7.35 -14.53 39.86
C SER A 535 -7.99 -15.43 38.79
N LYS A 536 -8.38 -14.88 37.63
CA LYS A 536 -8.90 -15.60 36.45
C LYS A 536 -7.90 -15.70 35.31
N VAL A 537 -6.79 -14.96 35.35
CA VAL A 537 -5.83 -14.83 34.24
C VAL A 537 -4.48 -15.46 34.61
N PHE A 538 -4.01 -15.24 35.84
CA PHE A 538 -2.74 -15.80 36.30
C PHE A 538 -2.88 -17.26 36.72
N ASP A 539 -1.80 -18.02 36.53
CA ASP A 539 -1.57 -19.37 37.07
C ASP A 539 -2.76 -20.32 36.84
N ARG A 540 -3.23 -20.39 35.59
CA ARG A 540 -4.25 -21.31 35.11
C ARG A 540 -3.66 -22.70 34.83
N ASP A 541 -4.56 -23.68 34.76
CA ASP A 541 -4.27 -25.05 34.33
C ASP A 541 -4.00 -25.11 32.81
N ALA A 542 -2.80 -24.67 32.41
CA ALA A 542 -2.24 -24.68 31.06
C ALA A 542 -0.70 -24.49 31.14
N THR A 543 0.03 -24.75 30.07
CA THR A 543 1.48 -24.52 30.01
C THR A 543 1.80 -23.02 30.13
N PRO A 544 2.79 -22.60 30.94
CA PRO A 544 3.22 -21.19 30.99
C PRO A 544 3.73 -20.70 29.62
N ILE A 545 3.37 -19.48 29.23
CA ILE A 545 3.85 -18.87 27.97
C ILE A 545 5.39 -18.78 27.87
N THR A 546 6.10 -18.84 29.00
CA THR A 546 7.56 -18.84 29.08
C THR A 546 8.20 -20.20 28.78
N GLU A 547 7.42 -21.27 28.66
CA GLU A 547 7.86 -22.65 28.38
C GLU A 547 7.47 -23.13 26.98
N ILE A 548 6.86 -22.25 26.19
CA ILE A 548 6.37 -22.47 24.81
C ILE A 548 7.36 -21.87 23.80
#